data_AF-A0A381YI06-F1
#
_entry.id   AF-A0A381YI06-F1
#
_cell.length_a   1.000
_cell.length_b   1.000
_cell.length_c   1.000
_cell.angle_alpha   90.00
_cell.angle_beta   90.00
_cell.angle_gamma   90.00
#
_symmetry.space_group_name_H-M   'P 1'
#
loop_
_entity.id
_entity.type
_entity.pdbx_description
1 polymer ?
#
loop_
_entity_poly.entity_id
_entity_poly.type
_entity_poly.pdbx_seq_one_letter_code
_entity_poly.pdbx_strand_id
1 'polypeptide(L)'
;MKDKLVPKEDHVYELPKEGRMRVPGRIYSSQSLLEHPGMDSAIQQVANVATLPGIVDFSMAMPDIHWGYGFPIGGVAAFRT
;
A
#
# COMPACT_ATOMS: atom_id res chain seq x y z
N MET A 1 -8.51 -2.86 -6.16
CA MET A 1 -7.18 -2.21 -6.29
C MET A 1 -6.07 -3.23 -6.53
N LYS A 2 -6.23 -4.46 -6.01
CA LYS A 2 -5.29 -5.57 -6.17
C LYS A 2 -4.85 -5.83 -7.62
N ASP A 3 -5.76 -5.75 -8.58
CA ASP A 3 -5.44 -6.01 -10.00
C ASP A 3 -4.45 -5.01 -10.62
N LYS A 4 -4.20 -3.89 -9.94
CA LYS A 4 -3.22 -2.88 -10.36
C LYS A 4 -1.83 -3.13 -9.79
N LEU A 5 -1.67 -4.10 -8.89
CA LEU A 5 -0.37 -4.40 -8.30
C LEU A 5 0.59 -4.97 -9.34
N VAL A 6 1.78 -4.38 -9.41
CA VAL A 6 2.85 -4.81 -10.29
C VAL A 6 3.91 -5.51 -9.43
N PRO A 7 4.25 -6.79 -9.70
CA PRO A 7 5.33 -7.47 -8.99
C PRO A 7 6.66 -6.78 -9.27
N LYS A 8 7.52 -6.66 -8.25
CA LYS A 8 8.87 -6.08 -8.37
C LYS A 8 9.96 -7.09 -8.03
N GLU A 9 9.78 -7.78 -6.92
CA GLU A 9 10.69 -8.80 -6.39
C GLU A 9 9.87 -9.89 -5.71
N ASP A 10 10.54 -10.93 -5.20
CA ASP A 10 9.86 -11.96 -4.43
C ASP A 10 9.16 -11.35 -3.22
N HIS A 11 7.87 -11.63 -3.08
CA HIS A 11 6.98 -11.06 -2.07
C HIS A 11 6.86 -9.53 -2.05
N VAL A 12 7.32 -8.82 -3.09
CA VAL A 12 7.24 -7.35 -3.17
C VAL A 12 6.40 -6.92 -4.36
N TYR A 13 5.36 -6.15 -4.07
CA TYR A 13 4.44 -5.57 -5.04
C TYR A 13 4.46 -4.04 -4.95
N GLU A 14 4.31 -3.39 -6.09
CA GLU A 14 4.12 -1.95 -6.17
C GLU A 14 2.69 -1.67 -6.60
N LEU A 15 2.04 -0.73 -5.90
CA LEU A 15 0.83 -0.09 -6.41
C LEU A 15 1.27 1.17 -7.17
N PRO A 16 1.15 1.19 -8.51
CA PRO A 16 1.56 2.34 -9.31
C PRO A 16 0.89 3.62 -8.81
N LYS A 17 1.65 4.73 -8.86
CA LYS A 17 1.13 6.04 -8.50
C LYS A 17 0.03 6.46 -9.48
N GLU A 18 -1.17 6.67 -8.97
CA GLU A 18 -2.33 7.11 -9.75
C GLU A 18 -3.13 8.22 -9.06
N GLY A 19 -3.83 9.04 -9.84
CA GLY A 19 -4.70 10.08 -9.33
C GLY A 19 -3.97 11.10 -8.43
N ARG A 20 -4.43 11.22 -7.17
CA ARG A 20 -3.87 12.18 -6.18
C ARG A 20 -2.66 11.65 -5.42
N MET A 21 -2.22 10.42 -5.69
CA MET A 21 -1.04 9.84 -5.05
C MET A 21 0.19 10.70 -5.37
N ARG A 22 1.00 11.00 -4.35
CA ARG A 22 2.26 11.74 -4.48
C ARG A 22 3.43 10.79 -4.71
N VAL A 23 3.37 9.62 -4.06
CA VAL A 23 4.31 8.49 -4.16
C VAL A 23 3.55 7.21 -4.53
N PRO A 24 4.20 6.17 -5.07
CA PRO A 24 3.58 4.84 -5.24
C PRO A 24 3.37 4.12 -3.89
N GLY A 25 2.61 3.03 -3.91
CA GLY A 25 2.50 2.11 -2.78
C GLY A 25 3.51 0.97 -2.86
N ARG A 26 4.00 0.47 -1.72
CA ARG A 26 4.85 -0.72 -1.60
C ARG A 26 4.18 -1.74 -0.70
N ILE A 27 3.97 -2.96 -1.18
CA ILE A 27 3.28 -4.00 -0.42
C ILE A 27 4.17 -5.22 -0.35
N TYR A 28 4.44 -5.66 0.88
CA TYR A 28 5.13 -6.90 1.16
C TYR A 28 4.09 -7.96 1.45
N SER A 29 4.00 -9.01 0.65
CA SER A 29 2.96 -10.03 0.83
C SER A 29 3.29 -11.32 0.06
N SER A 30 2.74 -12.45 0.50
CA SER A 30 2.68 -13.64 -0.34
C SER A 30 1.44 -13.56 -1.25
N GLN A 31 1.43 -14.35 -2.34
CA GLN A 31 0.22 -14.46 -3.17
C GLN A 31 -1.00 -14.91 -2.36
N SER A 32 -0.82 -15.86 -1.43
CA SER A 32 -1.90 -16.34 -0.56
C SER A 32 -2.49 -15.26 0.34
N LEU A 33 -1.66 -14.34 0.85
CA LEU A 33 -2.12 -13.22 1.68
C LEU A 33 -2.84 -12.17 0.85
N LEU A 34 -2.43 -11.94 -0.41
CA LEU A 34 -3.14 -11.03 -1.33
C LEU A 34 -4.55 -11.50 -1.69
N GLU A 35 -4.85 -12.79 -1.56
CA GLU A 35 -6.17 -13.35 -1.81
C GLU A 35 -7.12 -13.24 -0.61
N HIS A 36 -6.63 -12.80 0.55
CA HIS A 36 -7.44 -12.71 1.75
C HIS A 36 -8.63 -11.72 1.59
N PRO A 37 -9.84 -12.07 2.08
CA PRO A 37 -10.96 -11.14 2.13
C PRO A 37 -10.59 -9.82 2.82
N GLY A 38 -10.99 -8.69 2.22
CA GLY A 38 -10.71 -7.35 2.75
C GLY A 38 -9.38 -6.74 2.30
N MET A 39 -8.53 -7.49 1.59
CA MET A 39 -7.25 -6.99 1.09
C MET A 39 -7.41 -5.76 0.17
N ASP A 40 -8.42 -5.76 -0.71
CA ASP A 40 -8.68 -4.61 -1.59
C ASP A 40 -8.94 -3.31 -0.83
N SER A 41 -9.66 -3.38 0.29
CA SER A 41 -9.94 -2.22 1.15
C SER A 41 -8.68 -1.72 1.83
N ALA A 42 -7.80 -2.62 2.28
CA ALA A 42 -6.53 -2.27 2.89
C ALA A 42 -5.56 -1.65 1.87
N ILE A 43 -5.47 -2.20 0.64
CA ILE A 43 -4.69 -1.63 -0.47
C ILE A 43 -5.21 -0.23 -0.85
N GLN A 44 -6.53 -0.01 -0.82
CA GLN A 44 -7.09 1.33 -1.03
C GLN A 44 -6.62 2.33 0.03
N GLN A 45 -6.44 1.91 1.28
CA GLN A 45 -5.88 2.78 2.33
C GLN A 45 -4.41 3.10 2.07
N VAL A 46 -3.60 2.16 1.56
CA VAL A 46 -2.24 2.43 1.08
C VAL A 46 -2.24 3.54 0.03
N ALA A 47 -3.14 3.46 -0.95
CA ALA A 47 -3.31 4.48 -1.98
C ALA A 47 -3.72 5.84 -1.39
N ASN A 48 -4.59 5.86 -0.39
CA ASN A 48 -5.03 7.08 0.28
C ASN A 48 -3.88 7.74 1.06
N VAL A 49 -3.11 6.96 1.83
CA VAL A 49 -1.92 7.43 2.56
C VAL A 49 -0.88 8.01 1.60
N ALA A 50 -0.71 7.39 0.43
CA ALA A 50 0.17 7.89 -0.62
C ALA A 50 -0.20 9.29 -1.15
N THR A 51 -1.38 9.83 -0.85
CA THR A 51 -1.80 11.19 -1.25
C THR A 51 -1.33 12.29 -0.28
N LEU A 52 -0.87 11.92 0.91
CA LEU A 52 -0.62 12.86 2.00
C LEU A 52 0.61 13.75 1.72
N PRO A 53 0.53 15.08 1.95
CA PRO A 53 1.65 15.99 1.73
C PRO A 53 2.89 15.60 2.54
N GLY A 54 4.08 15.73 1.95
CA GLY A 54 5.35 15.45 2.61
C GLY A 54 5.75 13.97 2.65
N ILE A 55 4.88 13.03 2.20
CA ILE A 55 5.23 11.61 2.16
C ILE A 55 6.46 11.35 1.28
N VAL A 56 7.37 10.50 1.75
CA VAL A 56 8.62 10.15 1.05
C VAL A 56 8.57 8.73 0.52
N ASP A 57 9.17 8.54 -0.66
CA ASP A 57 9.41 7.27 -1.36
C ASP A 57 8.17 6.39 -1.63
N PHE A 58 7.53 5.85 -0.59
CA PHE A 58 6.39 4.93 -0.69
C PHE A 58 5.41 5.08 0.48
N SER A 59 4.14 4.78 0.21
CA SER A 59 3.21 4.31 1.23
C SER A 59 3.35 2.80 1.35
N MET A 60 3.88 2.30 2.46
CA MET A 60 4.24 0.89 2.60
C MET A 60 3.19 0.12 3.39
N ALA A 61 3.04 -1.17 3.09
CA ALA A 61 2.23 -2.11 3.85
C ALA A 61 2.97 -3.42 4.10
N MET A 62 2.97 -3.86 5.35
CA MET A 62 3.59 -5.10 5.81
C MET A 62 2.72 -6.33 5.50
N PRO A 63 3.25 -7.56 5.60
CA PRO A 63 2.50 -8.77 5.25
C PRO A 63 1.21 -9.01 6.03
N ASP A 64 1.09 -8.43 7.22
CA ASP A 64 -0.09 -8.48 8.09
C ASP A 64 -1.09 -7.34 7.84
N ILE A 65 -0.98 -6.65 6.69
CA ILE A 65 -1.87 -5.55 6.31
C ILE A 65 -3.35 -5.95 6.36
N HIS A 66 -4.15 -5.11 7.02
CA HIS A 66 -5.60 -5.22 7.02
C HIS A 66 -6.25 -3.85 7.24
N TRP A 67 -7.58 -3.81 7.10
CA TRP A 67 -8.36 -2.58 7.17
C TRP A 67 -8.21 -1.90 8.53
N GLY A 68 -7.83 -0.62 8.51
CA GLY A 68 -7.66 0.22 9.70
C GLY A 68 -8.49 1.51 9.66
N TYR A 69 -8.16 2.46 10.53
CA TYR A 69 -8.81 3.78 10.57
C TYR A 69 -7.98 4.81 9.79
N GLY A 70 -8.37 5.07 8.54
CA GLY A 70 -7.66 5.98 7.63
C GLY A 70 -6.39 5.34 7.04
N PHE A 71 -5.41 5.05 7.90
CA PHE A 71 -4.23 4.24 7.59
C PHE A 71 -4.59 2.75 7.72
N PRO A 72 -4.00 1.86 6.91
CA PRO A 72 -4.11 0.43 7.14
C PRO A 72 -3.31 0.04 8.38
N ILE A 73 -3.77 -0.97 9.11
CA ILE A 73 -2.93 -1.63 10.12
C ILE A 73 -1.82 -2.37 9.37
N GLY A 74 -0.60 -2.36 9.93
CA GLY A 74 0.61 -2.81 9.22
C GLY A 74 1.12 -1.81 8.17
N GLY A 75 0.58 -0.58 8.13
CA GLY A 75 1.06 0.49 7.25
C GLY A 75 2.29 1.21 7.80
N VAL A 76 3.22 1.59 6.91
CA VAL A 76 4.38 2.45 7.23
C VAL A 76 4.43 3.59 6.23
N ALA A 77 4.58 4.82 6.73
CA ALA A 77 4.79 6.00 5.90
C ALA A 77 5.72 6.97 6.64
N ALA A 78 6.73 7.46 5.93
CA ALA A 78 7.61 8.51 6.43
C ALA A 78 7.26 9.85 5.76
N PHE A 79 7.45 10.93 6.51
CA PHE A 79 7.13 12.28 6.05
C PHE A 79 8.32 13.20 6.30
N ARG A 80 8.67 14.02 5.31
CA ARG A 80 9.59 15.14 5.48
C ARG A 80 8.80 16.45 5.55
N THR A 81 9.26 17.34 6.43
CA THR A 81 8.77 18.72 6.57
C THR A 81 9.20 19.59 5.40
#